data_AF-A0A354GE86-F1
#
_entry.id   AF-A0A354GE86-F1
#
_cell.length_a   1.000
_cell.length_b   1.000
_cell.length_c   1.000
_cell.angle_alpha   90.00
_cell.angle_beta   90.00
_cell.angle_gamma   90.00
#
_symmetry.space_group_name_H-M   'P 1'
#
loop_
_entity.id
_entity.type
_entity.pdbx_description
1 polymer ?
#
loop_
_entity_poly.entity_id
_entity_poly.type
_entity_poly.pdbx_seq_one_letter_code
_entity_poly.pdbx_strand_id
1 'polypeptide(L)'
;NRNRATTSGYALIHHDDGTTLLNAETGLRIGFRIANTEQMTMSAAGNFGIGTTNPNRKLEINSSGASPIRLSQQRANQSPTLGNDAHHVLVVDNAGDVKTKLAGRSYTPNDCGCTAGSRPFILPSNLLEFTLADGNWAGNSQGNTTLADFILPTPVNARAAGHSNGDIVIINRNSGWNVVIGMTNTNLTSNYLVPPGTSVGFILGSQRWYQIF
;
A
#
# COMPACT_ATOMS: atom_id res chain seq x y z
N ASN A 1 -4.67 -49.06 11.40
CA ASN A 1 -3.81 -48.74 10.25
C ASN A 1 -4.32 -49.42 8.99
N ARG A 2 -5.15 -48.74 8.18
CA ARG A 2 -5.47 -49.19 6.82
C ARG A 2 -4.51 -48.49 5.87
N ASN A 3 -3.37 -49.12 5.57
CA ASN A 3 -2.59 -48.78 4.37
C ASN A 3 -3.35 -49.35 3.17
N ARG A 4 -4.42 -48.67 2.78
CA ARG A 4 -4.87 -48.73 1.38
C ARG A 4 -3.79 -47.94 0.65
N ALA A 5 -3.00 -48.60 -0.19
CA ALA A 5 -1.97 -47.96 -1.00
C ALA A 5 -2.33 -48.24 -2.46
N THR A 6 -3.29 -47.47 -2.96
CA THR A 6 -3.54 -47.37 -4.40
C THR A 6 -2.90 -46.07 -4.90
N THR A 7 -2.92 -45.83 -6.21
CA THR A 7 -2.44 -44.58 -6.80
C THR A 7 -3.19 -43.33 -6.31
N SER A 8 -4.39 -43.47 -5.73
CA SER A 8 -5.23 -42.35 -5.25
C SER A 8 -5.56 -42.42 -3.76
N GLY A 9 -5.53 -43.60 -3.15
CA GLY A 9 -5.75 -43.79 -1.73
C GLY A 9 -4.42 -44.18 -1.11
N TYR A 10 -3.67 -43.21 -0.64
CA TYR A 10 -2.46 -43.39 0.17
C TYR A 10 -2.35 -42.23 1.15
N ALA A 11 -1.65 -42.42 2.26
CA ALA A 11 -1.37 -41.33 3.20
C ALA A 11 0.00 -40.69 2.93
N LEU A 12 0.98 -41.52 2.58
CA LEU A 12 2.34 -41.11 2.23
C LEU A 12 2.90 -42.03 1.14
N ILE A 13 3.47 -41.46 0.09
CA ILE A 13 4.29 -42.17 -0.90
C ILE A 13 5.64 -41.46 -1.00
N HIS A 14 6.70 -42.25 -1.18
CA HIS A 14 8.04 -41.79 -1.50
C HIS A 14 8.51 -42.50 -2.76
N HIS A 15 9.09 -41.74 -3.69
CA HIS A 15 9.62 -42.24 -4.95
C HIS A 15 11.16 -42.32 -4.90
N ASP A 16 11.75 -43.12 -5.79
CA ASP A 16 13.20 -43.28 -5.93
C ASP A 16 13.91 -42.01 -6.40
N ASP A 17 13.18 -41.09 -7.05
CA ASP A 17 13.64 -39.74 -7.38
C ASP A 17 13.66 -38.76 -6.19
N GLY A 18 13.25 -39.21 -5.00
CA GLY A 18 13.22 -38.42 -3.77
C GLY A 18 11.93 -37.63 -3.54
N THR A 19 10.98 -37.63 -4.48
CA THR A 19 9.69 -36.95 -4.28
C THR A 19 8.87 -37.64 -3.19
N THR A 20 8.27 -36.83 -2.31
CA THR A 20 7.44 -37.30 -1.20
C THR A 20 6.08 -36.63 -1.26
N LEU A 21 5.03 -37.43 -1.26
CA LEU A 21 3.65 -36.96 -1.37
C LEU A 21 2.88 -37.31 -0.10
N LEU A 22 2.25 -36.30 0.51
CA LEU A 22 1.19 -36.49 1.50
C LEU A 22 -0.15 -36.45 0.77
N ASN A 23 -1.04 -37.39 1.08
CA ASN A 23 -2.32 -37.48 0.40
C ASN A 23 -3.46 -37.80 1.37
N ALA A 24 -4.67 -37.47 0.94
CA ALA A 24 -5.91 -37.80 1.61
C ALA A 24 -6.91 -38.31 0.55
N GLU A 25 -7.76 -39.26 0.93
CA GLU A 25 -8.82 -39.73 0.04
C GLU A 25 -9.73 -38.56 -0.37
N THR A 26 -10.33 -38.63 -1.57
CA THR A 26 -11.22 -37.60 -2.09
C THR A 26 -12.27 -37.18 -1.07
N GLY A 27 -12.42 -35.86 -0.87
CA GLY A 27 -13.35 -35.30 0.11
C GLY A 27 -12.80 -35.21 1.54
N LEU A 28 -11.62 -35.78 1.80
CA LEU A 28 -10.89 -35.60 3.05
C LEU A 28 -9.83 -34.50 2.93
N ARG A 29 -9.38 -34.03 4.09
CA ARG A 29 -8.38 -32.97 4.24
C ARG A 29 -7.07 -33.54 4.75
N ILE A 30 -5.96 -32.83 4.49
CA ILE A 30 -4.67 -33.11 5.12
C ILE A 30 -4.54 -32.19 6.34
N GLY A 31 -4.37 -32.76 7.54
CA GLY A 31 -4.27 -32.00 8.79
C GLY A 31 -2.88 -32.08 9.41
N PHE A 32 -2.35 -30.95 9.87
CA PHE A 32 -1.12 -30.85 10.63
C PHE A 32 -1.46 -30.48 12.08
N ARG A 33 -1.23 -31.41 13.01
CA ARG A 33 -1.71 -31.32 14.41
C ARG A 33 -0.56 -31.42 15.40
N ILE A 34 -0.64 -30.65 16.48
CA ILE A 34 0.22 -30.79 17.68
C ILE A 34 -0.71 -31.01 18.87
N ALA A 35 -0.47 -32.07 19.66
CA ALA A 35 -1.28 -32.43 20.82
C ALA A 35 -2.81 -32.46 20.53
N ASN A 36 -3.19 -33.02 19.36
CA ASN A 36 -4.56 -33.08 18.85
C ASN A 36 -5.21 -31.73 18.48
N THR A 37 -4.49 -30.61 18.53
CA THR A 37 -4.95 -29.32 18.02
C THR A 37 -4.42 -29.10 16.61
N GLU A 38 -5.31 -28.74 15.68
CA GLU A 38 -4.95 -28.42 14.31
C GLU A 38 -4.23 -27.07 14.22
N GLN A 39 -3.02 -27.09 13.66
CA GLN A 39 -2.21 -25.90 13.44
C GLN A 39 -2.27 -25.45 11.98
N MET A 40 -2.30 -26.42 11.04
CA MET A 40 -2.46 -26.16 9.62
C MET A 40 -3.36 -27.21 8.98
N THR A 41 -4.00 -26.87 7.87
CA THR A 41 -4.91 -27.78 7.16
C THR A 41 -4.85 -27.51 5.66
N MET A 42 -4.90 -28.54 4.84
CA MET A 42 -5.26 -28.43 3.44
C MET A 42 -6.66 -29.03 3.26
N SER A 43 -7.64 -28.18 2.99
CA SER A 43 -9.03 -28.63 2.83
C SER A 43 -9.19 -29.52 1.60
N ALA A 44 -10.27 -30.29 1.56
CA ALA A 44 -10.62 -31.10 0.38
C ALA A 44 -10.84 -30.26 -0.90
N ALA A 45 -11.09 -28.96 -0.75
CA ALA A 45 -11.21 -28.01 -1.87
C ALA A 45 -9.86 -27.43 -2.33
N GLY A 46 -8.75 -27.86 -1.72
CA GLY A 46 -7.39 -27.39 -2.03
C GLY A 46 -7.05 -26.01 -1.47
N ASN A 47 -7.71 -25.58 -0.38
CA ASN A 47 -7.38 -24.35 0.33
C ASN A 47 -6.47 -24.66 1.52
N PHE A 48 -5.41 -23.88 1.71
CA PHE A 48 -4.48 -24.04 2.82
C PHE A 48 -4.82 -23.07 3.96
N GLY A 49 -4.97 -23.60 5.17
CA GLY A 49 -5.27 -22.86 6.38
C GLY A 49 -4.13 -22.95 7.38
N ILE A 50 -3.77 -21.84 8.03
CA ILE A 50 -2.88 -21.80 9.20
C ILE A 50 -3.67 -21.16 10.35
N GLY A 51 -3.82 -21.88 11.47
CA GLY A 51 -4.65 -21.45 12.60
C GLY A 51 -6.17 -21.45 12.35
N THR A 52 -6.61 -21.99 11.22
CA THR A 52 -8.02 -22.24 10.89
C THR A 52 -8.19 -23.67 10.36
N THR A 53 -9.31 -24.32 10.70
CA THR A 53 -9.65 -25.66 10.20
C THR A 53 -10.50 -25.62 8.93
N ASN A 54 -11.07 -24.46 8.59
CA ASN A 54 -12.05 -24.29 7.51
C ASN A 54 -11.69 -23.09 6.60
N PRO A 55 -10.56 -23.13 5.86
CA PRO A 55 -10.13 -22.02 5.03
C PRO A 55 -11.08 -21.76 3.85
N ASN A 56 -11.55 -20.52 3.70
CA ASN A 56 -12.48 -20.07 2.66
C ASN A 56 -11.80 -19.32 1.49
N ARG A 57 -10.47 -19.19 1.53
CA ARG A 57 -9.60 -18.70 0.45
C ARG A 57 -8.46 -19.67 0.20
N LYS A 58 -7.76 -19.53 -0.93
CA LYS A 58 -6.64 -20.42 -1.31
C LYS A 58 -5.56 -20.50 -0.24
N LEU A 59 -5.29 -19.40 0.44
CA LEU A 59 -4.52 -19.33 1.68
C LEU A 59 -5.30 -18.50 2.68
N GLU A 60 -5.56 -19.04 3.88
CA GLU A 60 -6.16 -18.32 5.00
C GLU A 60 -5.29 -18.50 6.24
N ILE A 61 -4.89 -17.40 6.87
CA ILE A 61 -4.13 -17.43 8.12
C ILE A 61 -4.97 -16.73 9.18
N ASN A 62 -5.40 -17.47 10.18
CA ASN A 62 -6.22 -16.98 11.28
C ASN A 62 -5.45 -17.10 12.60
N SER A 63 -5.45 -16.06 13.41
CA SER A 63 -4.82 -16.01 14.73
C SER A 63 -5.67 -15.15 15.64
N SER A 64 -5.95 -15.64 16.85
CA SER A 64 -6.56 -14.85 17.92
C SER A 64 -5.52 -14.05 18.75
N GLY A 65 -4.24 -14.18 18.43
CA GLY A 65 -3.12 -13.57 19.15
C GLY A 65 -2.33 -12.55 18.32
N ALA A 66 -1.00 -12.64 18.37
CA ALA A 66 -0.10 -11.75 17.62
C ALA A 66 -0.33 -11.80 16.10
N SER A 67 0.23 -10.82 15.39
CA SER A 67 0.14 -10.68 13.94
C SER A 67 0.41 -12.02 13.23
N PRO A 68 -0.57 -12.56 12.46
CA PRO A 68 -0.50 -13.91 11.90
C PRO A 68 0.64 -14.11 10.90
N ILE A 69 1.15 -13.02 10.32
CA ILE A 69 2.24 -13.02 9.35
C ILE A 69 3.30 -12.05 9.85
N ARG A 70 4.54 -12.53 10.03
CA ARG A 70 5.71 -11.71 10.31
C ARG A 70 6.74 -11.90 9.20
N LEU A 71 7.09 -10.81 8.52
CA LEU A 71 8.20 -10.77 7.57
C LEU A 71 9.43 -10.22 8.31
N SER A 72 10.33 -11.11 8.75
CA SER A 72 11.59 -10.72 9.38
C SER A 72 12.76 -11.01 8.45
N GLN A 73 13.53 -10.00 8.06
CA GLN A 73 14.81 -10.22 7.39
C GLN A 73 15.87 -10.57 8.45
N GLN A 74 16.41 -11.79 8.39
CA GLN A 74 17.63 -12.13 9.11
C GLN A 74 18.84 -11.62 8.31
N ARG A 75 19.06 -10.31 8.32
CA ARG A 75 20.35 -9.70 8.00
C ARG A 75 20.64 -8.64 9.06
N ALA A 76 21.64 -8.91 9.89
CA ALA A 76 22.21 -7.93 10.80
C ALA A 76 22.62 -6.67 10.00
N ASN A 77 22.34 -5.49 10.54
CA ASN A 77 22.81 -4.20 10.04
C ASN A 77 22.39 -3.80 8.61
N GLN A 78 21.09 -3.74 8.36
CA GLN A 78 20.54 -2.54 7.71
C GLN A 78 19.42 -2.00 8.60
N SER A 79 19.78 -1.06 9.47
CA SER A 79 18.81 -0.03 9.87
C SER A 79 18.20 0.50 8.57
N PRO A 80 16.86 0.60 8.43
CA PRO A 80 16.27 1.26 7.29
C PRO A 80 16.89 2.65 7.25
N THR A 81 17.82 2.90 6.33
CA THR A 81 18.31 4.25 6.09
C THR A 81 17.11 5.01 5.59
N LEU A 82 16.53 5.82 6.48
CA LEU A 82 15.41 6.71 6.22
C LEU A 82 15.85 7.71 5.14
N GLY A 83 15.69 7.31 3.88
CA GLY A 83 15.82 8.13 2.70
C GLY A 83 14.51 8.08 1.94
N ASN A 84 13.60 9.00 2.30
CA ASN A 84 12.49 9.50 1.48
C ASN A 84 11.48 8.51 0.86
N ASP A 85 11.12 7.39 1.51
CA ASP A 85 9.87 6.65 1.21
C ASP A 85 9.39 5.85 2.45
N ALA A 86 8.81 6.55 3.43
CA ALA A 86 8.37 6.00 4.71
C ALA A 86 7.02 5.23 4.66
N HIS A 87 6.78 4.42 3.63
CA HIS A 87 5.60 3.55 3.56
C HIS A 87 5.96 2.15 3.04
N HIS A 88 6.25 1.21 3.95
CA HIS A 88 6.15 -0.22 3.65
C HIS A 88 4.70 -0.68 3.89
N VAL A 89 3.76 -0.16 3.11
CA VAL A 89 2.38 -0.67 3.13
C VAL A 89 2.29 -1.83 2.15
N LEU A 90 2.19 -3.04 2.69
CA LEU A 90 1.73 -4.21 1.95
C LEU A 90 0.25 -3.98 1.62
N VAL A 91 -0.06 -3.52 0.41
CA VAL A 91 -1.47 -3.35 -0.03
C VAL A 91 -1.90 -4.61 -0.77
N VAL A 92 -3.07 -5.13 -0.42
CA VAL A 92 -3.77 -6.16 -1.20
C VAL A 92 -4.63 -5.43 -2.24
N ASP A 93 -4.43 -5.71 -3.52
CA ASP A 93 -5.26 -5.11 -4.57
C ASP A 93 -6.64 -5.78 -4.67
N ASN A 94 -7.51 -5.25 -5.53
CA ASN A 94 -8.87 -5.76 -5.71
C ASN A 94 -8.92 -7.16 -6.37
N ALA A 95 -7.77 -7.70 -6.79
CA ALA A 95 -7.60 -9.07 -7.29
C ALA A 95 -7.01 -10.02 -6.22
N GLY A 96 -6.61 -9.49 -5.05
CA GLY A 96 -6.04 -10.28 -3.96
C GLY A 96 -4.52 -10.40 -4.00
N ASP A 97 -3.83 -9.68 -4.89
CA ASP A 97 -2.38 -9.73 -5.01
C ASP A 97 -1.72 -8.76 -4.04
N VAL A 98 -0.64 -9.21 -3.41
CA VAL A 98 0.26 -8.38 -2.62
C VAL A 98 1.14 -7.57 -3.55
N LYS A 99 0.91 -6.25 -3.62
CA LYS A 99 1.74 -5.32 -4.40
C LYS A 99 2.39 -4.31 -3.48
N THR A 100 3.70 -4.13 -3.61
CA THR A 100 4.33 -2.86 -3.25
C THR A 100 3.78 -1.83 -4.22
N LYS A 101 2.83 -0.98 -3.85
CA LYS A 101 2.23 -0.04 -4.81
C LYS A 101 3.34 0.87 -5.38
N LEU A 102 3.60 0.81 -6.69
CA LEU A 102 4.84 1.28 -7.33
C LEU A 102 4.60 2.28 -8.48
N ALA A 103 3.70 3.24 -8.30
CA ALA A 103 3.53 4.32 -9.29
C ALA A 103 3.60 5.71 -8.65
N GLY A 104 3.01 5.87 -7.48
CA GLY A 104 3.02 7.13 -6.75
C GLY A 104 4.37 7.43 -6.07
N ARG A 105 4.80 8.68 -6.05
CA ARG A 105 6.07 9.16 -5.45
C ARG A 105 5.82 10.25 -4.42
N SER A 106 6.66 10.28 -3.40
CA SER A 106 6.83 11.43 -2.53
C SER A 106 7.75 12.47 -3.21
N TYR A 107 7.40 13.75 -3.09
CA TYR A 107 8.13 14.86 -3.69
C TYR A 107 8.41 15.95 -2.65
N THR A 108 9.51 16.67 -2.86
CA THR A 108 9.80 17.95 -2.22
C THR A 108 9.96 19.04 -3.28
N PRO A 109 10.00 20.33 -2.90
CA PRO A 109 10.18 21.41 -3.86
C PRO A 109 11.38 21.26 -4.80
N ASN A 110 12.52 20.79 -4.31
CA ASN A 110 13.68 20.55 -5.15
C ASN A 110 13.50 19.33 -6.07
N ASP A 111 12.89 18.25 -5.57
CA ASP A 111 12.77 16.99 -6.31
C ASP A 111 11.73 17.04 -7.43
N CYS A 112 10.70 17.89 -7.30
CA CYS A 112 9.78 18.18 -8.41
C CYS A 112 10.25 19.29 -9.35
N GLY A 113 11.43 19.88 -9.15
CA GLY A 113 11.91 21.02 -9.94
C GLY A 113 11.03 22.26 -9.82
N CYS A 114 10.25 22.33 -8.73
CA CYS A 114 9.14 23.25 -8.54
C CYS A 114 9.55 24.50 -7.76
N THR A 115 10.85 24.70 -7.57
CA THR A 115 11.45 25.93 -7.01
C THR A 115 11.55 27.07 -8.03
N ALA A 116 11.64 26.77 -9.32
CA ALA A 116 11.76 27.75 -10.40
C ALA A 116 10.54 27.74 -11.33
N GLY A 117 10.21 28.89 -11.92
CA GLY A 117 9.18 29.03 -12.97
C GLY A 117 7.90 29.76 -12.55
N SER A 118 6.94 29.81 -13.47
CA SER A 118 5.65 30.49 -13.30
C SER A 118 4.77 29.76 -12.28
N ARG A 119 4.08 30.53 -11.43
CA ARG A 119 3.14 30.02 -10.42
C ARG A 119 1.69 30.15 -10.92
N PRO A 120 0.76 29.27 -10.48
CA PRO A 120 0.96 28.11 -9.61
C PRO A 120 1.67 26.95 -10.31
N PHE A 121 2.49 26.20 -9.58
CA PHE A 121 3.15 24.99 -10.10
C PHE A 121 2.20 23.79 -10.10
N ILE A 122 2.13 23.03 -11.19
CA ILE A 122 1.33 21.79 -11.26
C ILE A 122 2.13 20.66 -10.62
N LEU A 123 1.65 20.11 -9.51
CA LEU A 123 2.31 19.00 -8.84
C LEU A 123 2.38 17.74 -9.73
N PRO A 124 3.39 16.88 -9.56
CA PRO A 124 3.59 15.70 -10.39
C PRO A 124 2.34 14.81 -10.48
N SER A 125 2.07 14.25 -11.67
CA SER A 125 0.88 13.43 -11.91
C SER A 125 0.85 12.13 -11.11
N ASN A 126 2.02 11.62 -10.73
CA ASN A 126 2.19 10.45 -9.88
C ASN A 126 2.43 10.84 -8.41
N LEU A 127 1.93 11.97 -7.93
CA LEU A 127 2.12 12.41 -6.55
C LEU A 127 1.39 11.48 -5.56
N LEU A 128 2.05 11.07 -4.47
CA LEU A 128 1.37 10.57 -3.26
C LEU A 128 1.47 11.56 -2.11
N GLU A 129 2.66 12.14 -1.95
CA GLU A 129 2.96 13.02 -0.84
C GLU A 129 3.82 14.17 -1.33
N PHE A 130 3.48 15.39 -0.92
CA PHE A 130 4.31 16.57 -1.16
C PHE A 130 4.69 17.19 0.17
N THR A 131 5.99 17.24 0.48
CA THR A 131 6.46 17.77 1.76
C THR A 131 7.25 19.05 1.55
N LEU A 132 6.79 20.14 2.18
CA LEU A 132 7.48 21.43 2.21
C LEU A 132 8.10 21.66 3.58
N ALA A 133 9.35 22.10 3.63
CA ALA A 133 10.07 22.38 4.87
C ALA A 133 10.88 23.67 4.76
N ASP A 134 11.30 24.22 5.90
CA ASP A 134 12.22 25.36 5.90
C ASP A 134 13.55 24.97 5.22
N GLY A 135 14.00 25.79 4.26
CA GLY A 135 15.15 25.48 3.39
C GLY A 135 14.83 24.64 2.15
N ASN A 136 13.63 24.07 2.05
CA ASN A 136 13.12 23.39 0.86
C ASN A 136 11.64 23.73 0.68
N TRP A 137 11.40 25.02 0.45
CA TRP A 137 10.09 25.63 0.25
C TRP A 137 10.01 26.24 -1.16
N ALA A 138 8.81 26.24 -1.74
CA ALA A 138 8.53 26.94 -2.98
C ALA A 138 7.12 27.58 -2.92
N GLY A 139 6.97 28.73 -3.58
CA GLY A 139 5.72 29.46 -3.66
C GLY A 139 5.92 30.84 -4.31
N ASN A 140 4.86 31.64 -4.35
CA ASN A 140 4.89 33.00 -4.91
C ASN A 140 5.69 33.96 -4.02
N SER A 141 5.40 33.95 -2.72
CA SER A 141 6.06 34.77 -1.69
C SER A 141 5.83 34.12 -0.32
N GLN A 142 6.81 34.22 0.58
CA GLN A 142 6.76 33.58 1.90
C GLN A 142 5.56 34.01 2.76
N GLY A 143 5.08 35.25 2.58
CA GLY A 143 3.93 35.82 3.28
C GLY A 143 2.61 35.75 2.52
N ASN A 144 2.59 35.16 1.32
CA ASN A 144 1.39 35.07 0.48
C ASN A 144 0.32 34.19 1.15
N THR A 145 -0.93 34.63 1.18
CA THR A 145 -2.06 33.86 1.73
C THR A 145 -3.15 33.59 0.71
N THR A 146 -3.05 34.15 -0.50
CA THR A 146 -4.19 34.20 -1.45
C THR A 146 -3.85 33.66 -2.83
N LEU A 147 -2.64 33.88 -3.35
CA LEU A 147 -2.24 33.37 -4.67
C LEU A 147 -1.86 31.89 -4.57
N ALA A 148 -2.33 31.06 -5.48
CA ALA A 148 -1.98 29.65 -5.46
C ALA A 148 -0.48 29.44 -5.74
N ASP A 149 0.18 28.70 -4.86
CA ASP A 149 1.57 28.27 -5.04
C ASP A 149 1.64 26.98 -5.86
N PHE A 150 0.70 26.07 -5.59
CA PHE A 150 0.60 24.75 -6.21
C PHE A 150 -0.84 24.42 -6.63
N ILE A 151 -0.98 23.62 -7.68
CA ILE A 151 -2.24 22.98 -8.07
C ILE A 151 -2.02 21.50 -8.31
N LEU A 152 -3.04 20.70 -8.03
CA LEU A 152 -2.98 19.26 -8.28
C LEU A 152 -3.01 18.95 -9.79
N PRO A 153 -2.44 17.81 -10.22
CA PRO A 153 -2.51 17.37 -11.61
C PRO A 153 -3.96 17.15 -12.03
N THR A 154 -4.22 17.16 -13.34
CA THR A 154 -5.55 16.81 -13.83
C THR A 154 -5.87 15.36 -13.46
N PRO A 155 -7.13 15.02 -13.14
CA PRO A 155 -7.53 13.63 -12.87
C PRO A 155 -7.19 12.66 -14.01
N VAL A 156 -7.20 13.13 -15.26
CA VAL A 156 -6.78 12.35 -16.43
C VAL A 156 -5.30 12.00 -16.34
N ASN A 157 -4.43 12.99 -16.09
CA ASN A 157 -3.00 12.77 -16.01
C ASN A 157 -2.63 11.92 -14.78
N ALA A 158 -3.33 12.11 -13.65
CA ALA A 158 -3.13 11.29 -12.46
C ALA A 158 -3.40 9.81 -12.74
N ARG A 159 -4.51 9.51 -13.44
CA ARG A 159 -4.82 8.13 -13.85
C ARG A 159 -3.85 7.57 -14.88
N ALA A 160 -3.43 8.38 -15.84
CA ALA A 160 -2.39 7.97 -16.80
C ALA A 160 -1.05 7.67 -16.09
N ALA A 161 -0.80 8.31 -14.96
CA ALA A 161 0.34 8.09 -14.10
C ALA A 161 0.15 6.96 -13.06
N GLY A 162 -1.00 6.26 -13.09
CA GLY A 162 -1.24 5.06 -12.29
C GLY A 162 -2.18 5.24 -11.09
N HIS A 163 -2.74 6.42 -10.86
CA HIS A 163 -3.76 6.60 -9.82
C HIS A 163 -5.10 5.96 -10.20
N SER A 164 -5.84 5.48 -9.21
CA SER A 164 -7.24 5.06 -9.32
C SER A 164 -8.16 6.03 -8.58
N ASN A 165 -9.44 6.08 -8.97
CA ASN A 165 -10.43 6.83 -8.18
C ASN A 165 -10.44 6.29 -6.73
N GLY A 166 -10.41 7.18 -5.75
CA GLY A 166 -10.26 6.84 -4.34
C GLY A 166 -8.83 6.93 -3.82
N ASP A 167 -7.82 7.08 -4.69
CA ASP A 167 -6.44 7.34 -4.25
C ASP A 167 -6.33 8.71 -3.59
N ILE A 168 -5.53 8.78 -2.52
CA ILE A 168 -5.32 9.98 -1.73
C ILE A 168 -3.92 10.53 -2.01
N VAL A 169 -3.83 11.85 -2.08
CA VAL A 169 -2.58 12.61 -2.03
C VAL A 169 -2.56 13.51 -0.81
N ILE A 170 -1.41 13.67 -0.21
CA ILE A 170 -1.22 14.46 1.00
C ILE A 170 -0.19 15.56 0.72
N ILE A 171 -0.47 16.77 1.17
CA ILE A 171 0.47 17.89 1.13
C ILE A 171 0.77 18.31 2.56
N ASN A 172 2.02 18.12 2.98
CA ASN A 172 2.50 18.44 4.32
C ASN A 172 3.18 19.81 4.33
N ARG A 173 2.66 20.74 5.14
CA ARG A 173 3.32 22.02 5.40
C ARG A 173 4.11 21.91 6.71
N ASN A 174 5.39 21.56 6.58
CA ASN A 174 6.38 21.57 7.66
C ASN A 174 7.31 22.80 7.58
N SER A 175 6.88 23.86 6.88
CA SER A 175 7.62 25.12 6.74
C SER A 175 6.93 26.23 7.54
N GLY A 176 7.73 27.18 8.03
CA GLY A 176 7.26 28.44 8.61
C GLY A 176 6.59 29.34 7.57
N TRP A 177 6.89 29.16 6.28
CA TRP A 177 6.35 29.95 5.17
C TRP A 177 4.99 29.47 4.70
N ASN A 178 4.18 30.39 4.18
CA ASN A 178 2.83 30.06 3.74
C ASN A 178 2.84 29.13 2.52
N VAL A 179 1.82 28.27 2.45
CA VAL A 179 1.60 27.35 1.33
C VAL A 179 0.12 27.43 0.97
N VAL A 180 -0.16 27.82 -0.27
CA VAL A 180 -1.51 27.99 -0.79
C VAL A 180 -1.78 27.00 -1.92
N ILE A 181 -2.78 26.15 -1.76
CA ILE A 181 -3.24 25.21 -2.80
C ILE A 181 -4.36 25.86 -3.61
N GLY A 182 -4.18 25.86 -4.94
CA GLY A 182 -5.13 26.46 -5.86
C GLY A 182 -6.35 25.59 -6.13
N MET A 183 -7.43 26.25 -6.55
CA MET A 183 -8.72 25.58 -6.84
C MET A 183 -8.68 24.66 -8.06
N THR A 184 -7.76 24.87 -9.01
CA THR A 184 -7.71 24.13 -10.27
C THR A 184 -7.61 22.62 -10.02
N ASN A 185 -8.45 21.85 -10.73
CA ASN A 185 -8.61 20.40 -10.59
C ASN A 185 -9.18 19.92 -9.24
N THR A 186 -9.54 20.82 -8.32
CA THR A 186 -10.08 20.46 -6.99
C THR A 186 -11.56 20.83 -6.84
N ASN A 187 -12.19 20.44 -5.73
CA ASN A 187 -13.52 20.89 -5.30
C ASN A 187 -13.50 22.16 -4.42
N LEU A 188 -12.33 22.79 -4.22
CA LEU A 188 -12.20 23.97 -3.39
C LEU A 188 -13.00 25.15 -3.98
N THR A 189 -13.63 25.94 -3.12
CA THR A 189 -14.38 27.16 -3.49
C THR A 189 -13.52 28.43 -3.46
N SER A 190 -12.35 28.36 -2.85
CA SER A 190 -11.32 29.40 -2.80
C SER A 190 -9.95 28.74 -2.68
N ASN A 191 -8.87 29.48 -2.95
CA ASN A 191 -7.52 28.97 -2.71
C ASN A 191 -7.34 28.67 -1.21
N TYR A 192 -6.75 27.51 -0.90
CA TYR A 192 -6.65 27.00 0.45
C TYR A 192 -5.27 27.27 1.04
N LEU A 193 -5.20 28.15 2.04
CA LEU A 193 -4.00 28.34 2.85
C LEU A 193 -3.86 27.17 3.82
N VAL A 194 -2.85 26.32 3.61
CA VAL A 194 -2.55 25.21 4.52
C VAL A 194 -2.06 25.78 5.85
N PRO A 195 -2.69 25.48 7.00
CA PRO A 195 -2.23 26.00 8.29
C PRO A 195 -0.79 25.59 8.64
N PRO A 196 -0.06 26.37 9.46
CA PRO A 196 1.32 26.05 9.85
C PRO A 196 1.41 24.72 10.61
N GLY A 197 2.34 23.85 10.22
CA GLY A 197 2.56 22.56 10.88
C GLY A 197 1.47 21.52 10.64
N THR A 198 0.59 21.74 9.66
CA THR A 198 -0.50 20.81 9.32
C THR A 198 -0.34 20.28 7.89
N SER A 199 -1.25 19.37 7.53
CA SER A 199 -1.34 18.81 6.19
C SER A 199 -2.73 19.01 5.61
N VAL A 200 -2.84 18.96 4.29
CA VAL A 200 -4.11 18.91 3.56
C VAL A 200 -4.15 17.65 2.71
N GLY A 201 -5.29 16.94 2.74
CA GLY A 201 -5.49 15.71 1.98
C GLY A 201 -6.48 15.89 0.85
N PHE A 202 -6.22 15.26 -0.30
CA PHE A 202 -7.15 15.22 -1.42
C PHE A 202 -7.36 13.80 -1.94
N ILE A 203 -8.61 13.41 -2.15
CA ILE A 203 -8.97 12.13 -2.76
C ILE A 203 -9.35 12.31 -4.25
N LEU A 204 -8.87 11.42 -5.11
CA LEU A 204 -9.14 11.46 -6.54
C LEU A 204 -10.56 10.99 -6.84
N GLY A 205 -11.41 11.89 -7.33
CA GLY A 205 -12.70 11.54 -7.92
C GLY A 205 -12.61 11.36 -9.44
N SER A 206 -13.76 11.08 -10.06
CA SER A 206 -13.84 10.90 -11.52
C SER A 206 -13.43 12.14 -12.32
N GLN A 207 -13.76 13.33 -11.81
CA GLN A 207 -13.58 14.60 -12.51
C GLN A 207 -12.69 15.62 -11.79
N ARG A 208 -12.53 15.51 -10.46
CA ARG A 208 -11.79 16.46 -9.61
C ARG A 208 -11.17 15.74 -8.42
N TRP A 209 -10.23 16.41 -7.78
CA TRP A 209 -9.72 16.10 -6.45
C TRP A 209 -10.62 16.70 -5.39
N TYR A 210 -10.94 15.95 -4.33
CA TYR A 210 -11.80 16.40 -3.25
C TYR A 210 -11.01 16.54 -1.96
N GLN A 211 -11.03 17.72 -1.34
CA GLN A 211 -10.40 17.92 -0.03
C GLN A 211 -11.08 17.03 1.02
N ILE A 212 -10.29 16.40 1.88
CA ILE A 212 -10.77 15.46 2.92
C ILE A 212 -10.32 15.80 4.33
N PHE A 213 -9.29 16.63 4.51
CA PHE A 213 -8.89 17.25 5.77
C PHE A 213 -7.99 18.45 5.50
#